data_AF-A0A959JZC2-F1
#
_entry.id   AF-A0A959JZC2-F1
#
_cell.length_a   1.000
_cell.length_b   1.000
_cell.length_c   1.000
_cell.angle_alpha   90.00
_cell.angle_beta   90.00
_cell.angle_gamma   90.00
#
_symmetry.space_group_name_H-M   'P 1'
#
loop_
_entity.id
_entity.type
_entity.pdbx_description
1 polymer ?
#
loop_
_entity_poly.entity_id
_entity_poly.type
_entity_poly.pdbx_seq_one_letter_code
_entity_poly.pdbx_strand_id
1 'polypeptide(L)'
;MLALLFLSQPLLGQRTEKPPLHAKHWLAITGKPLAATSGATIFNQGGNAVDAACAMLATTCTMWDVLTWGGETQALIYHPTQKKVLAINALGVAPTGATPEFFLEKGMKYPPQFGPLAAVTPGTPGGLMTMLAEYGTMSLEQVLAPALQMADGYPIEAQLCRGIEHYQDTIKQWPYSKKVFLPHLGNKGGEGPKPGELFVQADLKETLEKLIAAESAALKAGKNRKEAIYAAYDRFYRGDIAEELVRGTQEQGGLITMEDLDQWQVYIEEPVMTTYKDIEVYKLNTWVQGPVMLQALNMMENFDMNCMS
;
A
#
# COMPACT_ATOMS: atom_id res chain seq x y z
N MET A 1 3.03 53.06 -39.16
CA MET A 1 3.47 51.64 -39.26
C MET A 1 4.30 51.35 -38.02
N LEU A 2 3.68 50.87 -36.95
CA LEU A 2 4.36 50.53 -35.69
C LEU A 2 4.48 49.00 -35.65
N ALA A 3 5.68 48.47 -35.87
CA ALA A 3 5.94 47.04 -35.74
C ALA A 3 6.04 46.69 -34.25
N LEU A 4 5.03 46.01 -33.71
CA LEU A 4 5.16 45.35 -32.42
C LEU A 4 6.06 44.12 -32.59
N LEU A 5 7.30 44.25 -32.12
CA LEU A 5 8.19 43.13 -31.86
C LEU A 5 7.65 42.37 -30.64
N PHE A 6 6.95 41.26 -30.88
CA PHE A 6 6.69 40.27 -29.85
C PHE A 6 8.01 39.56 -29.54
N LEU A 7 8.68 39.99 -28.47
CA LEU A 7 9.77 39.23 -27.87
C LEU A 7 9.17 37.96 -27.27
N SER A 8 9.39 36.82 -27.93
CA SER A 8 9.17 35.50 -27.35
C SER A 8 10.09 35.38 -26.13
N GLN A 9 9.56 35.51 -24.92
CA GLN A 9 10.33 35.12 -23.75
C GLN A 9 10.52 33.60 -23.82
N PRO A 10 11.76 33.09 -23.72
CA PRO A 10 11.95 31.67 -23.59
C PRO A 10 11.23 31.23 -22.31
N LEU A 11 10.30 30.29 -22.46
CA LEU A 11 9.73 29.55 -21.34
C LEU A 11 10.90 28.88 -20.61
N LEU A 12 11.43 29.54 -19.59
CA LEU A 12 12.35 28.92 -18.65
C LEU A 12 11.56 27.79 -18.00
N GLY A 13 11.92 26.55 -18.35
CA GLY A 13 11.30 25.36 -17.80
C GLY A 13 11.23 25.46 -16.28
N GLN A 14 10.07 25.08 -15.73
CA GLN A 14 9.84 25.14 -14.29
C GLN A 14 10.98 24.43 -13.56
N ARG A 15 11.62 25.12 -12.61
CA ARG A 15 12.66 24.50 -11.78
C ARG A 15 12.03 23.34 -11.01
N THR A 16 12.61 22.16 -11.17
CA THR A 16 12.18 20.97 -10.42
C THR A 16 12.68 21.07 -8.98
N GLU A 17 11.80 20.84 -8.00
CA GLU A 17 12.14 20.82 -6.57
C GLU A 17 13.17 19.74 -6.21
N LYS A 18 13.25 18.67 -7.02
CA LYS A 18 14.22 17.58 -6.87
C LYS A 18 14.93 17.35 -8.20
N PRO A 19 16.24 17.07 -8.21
CA PRO A 19 16.94 16.71 -9.43
C PRO A 19 16.49 15.32 -9.92
N PRO A 20 16.48 15.06 -11.25
CA PRO A 20 16.38 13.71 -11.78
C PRO A 20 17.50 12.82 -11.23
N LEU A 21 17.13 11.66 -10.69
CA LEU A 21 18.09 10.67 -10.21
C LEU A 21 18.51 9.76 -11.36
N HIS A 22 19.81 9.50 -11.47
CA HIS A 22 20.38 8.57 -12.43
C HIS A 22 21.10 7.44 -11.69
N ALA A 23 20.90 6.19 -12.12
CA ALA A 23 21.52 5.03 -11.49
C ALA A 23 21.94 3.99 -12.53
N LYS A 24 23.03 3.27 -12.24
CA LYS A 24 23.56 2.20 -13.11
C LYS A 24 23.09 0.79 -12.69
N HIS A 25 22.71 0.61 -11.43
CA HIS A 25 22.43 -0.71 -10.86
C HIS A 25 20.96 -0.89 -10.47
N TRP A 26 20.45 0.02 -9.64
CA TRP A 26 19.07 -0.01 -9.16
C TRP A 26 18.63 1.40 -8.79
N LEU A 27 17.31 1.61 -8.71
CA LEU A 27 16.71 2.84 -8.23
C LEU A 27 15.44 2.48 -7.44
N ALA A 28 15.29 3.05 -6.24
CA ALA A 28 14.12 2.87 -5.38
C ALA A 28 13.53 4.26 -5.06
N ILE A 29 12.25 4.47 -5.40
CA ILE A 29 11.58 5.76 -5.22
C ILE A 29 10.20 5.52 -4.61
N THR A 30 9.87 6.29 -3.56
CA THR A 30 8.54 6.33 -2.94
C THR A 30 8.23 7.76 -2.48
N GLY A 31 6.99 7.98 -2.00
CA GLY A 31 6.62 9.21 -1.29
C GLY A 31 7.26 9.36 0.10
N LYS A 32 7.87 8.30 0.64
CA LYS A 32 8.45 8.26 2.00
C LYS A 32 9.93 7.88 1.97
N PRO A 33 10.86 8.78 2.33
CA PRO A 33 12.29 8.50 2.28
C PRO A 33 12.71 7.21 3.00
N LEU A 34 12.14 6.92 4.17
CA LEU A 34 12.43 5.68 4.92
C LEU A 34 12.03 4.42 4.14
N ALA A 35 10.91 4.44 3.42
CA ALA A 35 10.52 3.33 2.54
C ALA A 35 11.46 3.16 1.35
N ALA A 36 11.90 4.25 0.72
CA ALA A 36 12.91 4.18 -0.33
C ALA A 36 14.24 3.62 0.20
N THR A 37 14.62 3.97 1.44
CA THR A 37 15.78 3.39 2.13
C THR A 37 15.62 1.88 2.36
N SER A 38 14.44 1.39 2.71
CA SER A 38 14.18 -0.07 2.80
C SER A 38 14.44 -0.77 1.46
N GLY A 39 13.95 -0.21 0.35
CA GLY A 39 14.20 -0.76 -0.99
C GLY A 39 15.68 -0.76 -1.35
N ALA A 40 16.39 0.33 -1.08
CA ALA A 40 17.83 0.43 -1.26
C ALA A 40 18.61 -0.62 -0.43
N THR A 41 18.20 -0.83 0.82
CA THR A 41 18.77 -1.86 1.70
C THR A 41 18.59 -3.25 1.11
N ILE A 42 17.40 -3.58 0.60
CA ILE A 42 17.14 -4.87 -0.04
C ILE A 42 17.98 -5.05 -1.31
N PHE A 43 18.10 -4.04 -2.15
CA PHE A 43 19.00 -4.11 -3.31
C PHE A 43 20.46 -4.35 -2.91
N ASN A 44 20.93 -3.69 -1.84
CA ASN A 44 22.28 -3.89 -1.31
C ASN A 44 22.49 -5.30 -0.71
N GLN A 45 21.41 -5.97 -0.32
CA GLN A 45 21.41 -7.37 0.14
C GLN A 45 21.25 -8.37 -1.02
N GLY A 46 21.18 -7.90 -2.27
CA GLY A 46 21.07 -8.74 -3.47
C GLY A 46 19.64 -9.11 -3.85
N GLY A 47 18.62 -8.52 -3.23
CA GLY A 47 17.23 -8.69 -3.62
C GLY A 47 16.91 -8.09 -4.99
N ASN A 48 15.86 -8.58 -5.61
CA ASN A 48 15.38 -8.08 -6.89
C ASN A 48 14.40 -6.90 -6.71
N ALA A 49 13.85 -6.37 -7.81
CA ALA A 49 12.91 -5.26 -7.77
C ALA A 49 11.61 -5.56 -6.99
N VAL A 50 11.15 -6.82 -6.99
CA VAL A 50 9.96 -7.25 -6.25
C VAL A 50 10.26 -7.37 -4.75
N ASP A 51 11.43 -7.92 -4.38
CA ASP A 51 11.87 -7.95 -2.98
C ASP A 51 11.96 -6.52 -2.41
N ALA A 52 12.60 -5.61 -3.15
CA ALA A 52 12.73 -4.22 -2.77
C ALA A 52 11.36 -3.53 -2.67
N ALA A 53 10.45 -3.78 -3.62
CA ALA A 53 9.09 -3.25 -3.59
C ALA A 53 8.29 -3.77 -2.39
N CYS A 54 8.44 -5.05 -2.03
CA CYS A 54 7.78 -5.64 -0.85
C CYS A 54 8.27 -4.97 0.44
N ALA A 55 9.59 -4.73 0.59
CA ALA A 55 10.12 -4.00 1.74
C ALA A 55 9.66 -2.54 1.76
N MET A 56 9.69 -1.85 0.61
CA MET A 56 9.17 -0.48 0.48
C MET A 56 7.69 -0.41 0.88
N LEU A 57 6.87 -1.36 0.43
CA LEU A 57 5.45 -1.45 0.75
C LEU A 57 5.25 -1.69 2.25
N ALA A 58 5.91 -2.69 2.83
CA ALA A 58 5.82 -3.02 4.25
C ALA A 58 6.20 -1.83 5.14
N THR A 59 7.32 -1.16 4.83
CA THR A 59 7.78 0.03 5.53
C THR A 59 6.77 1.17 5.42
N THR A 60 6.25 1.44 4.21
CA THR A 60 5.24 2.50 4.00
C THR A 60 3.96 2.22 4.80
N CYS A 61 3.51 0.96 4.84
CA CYS A 61 2.32 0.55 5.57
C CYS A 61 2.46 0.69 7.10
N THR A 62 3.69 0.64 7.62
CA THR A 62 4.00 0.93 9.03
C THR A 62 4.03 2.44 9.31
N MET A 63 4.13 3.31 8.30
CA MET A 63 4.16 4.77 8.48
C MET A 63 2.77 5.40 8.60
N TRP A 64 1.69 4.63 8.53
CA TRP A 64 0.29 5.11 8.55
C TRP A 64 0.03 6.32 7.63
N ASP A 65 0.50 6.22 6.39
CA ASP A 65 0.29 7.24 5.36
C ASP A 65 -0.96 6.91 4.51
N VAL A 66 -0.99 7.28 3.24
CA VAL A 66 -2.06 6.89 2.29
C VAL A 66 -2.15 5.38 2.03
N LEU A 67 -1.26 4.57 2.62
CA LEU A 67 -1.18 3.11 2.48
C LEU A 67 -1.02 2.48 3.88
N THR A 68 -1.71 1.36 4.13
CA THR A 68 -1.67 0.66 5.41
C THR A 68 -1.77 -0.86 5.23
N TRP A 69 -1.45 -1.61 6.29
CA TRP A 69 -1.60 -3.06 6.36
C TRP A 69 -3.07 -3.51 6.27
N GLY A 70 -4.02 -2.66 6.69
CA GLY A 70 -5.46 -2.90 6.52
C GLY A 70 -6.02 -2.46 5.16
N GLY A 71 -5.18 -1.92 4.28
CA GLY A 71 -5.57 -1.42 2.96
C GLY A 71 -5.42 -2.45 1.85
N GLU A 72 -5.18 -1.95 0.64
CA GLU A 72 -5.13 -2.74 -0.60
C GLU A 72 -3.83 -2.46 -1.35
N THR A 73 -3.39 -3.42 -2.16
CA THR A 73 -2.20 -3.26 -3.00
C THR A 73 -2.51 -3.63 -4.44
N GLN A 74 -2.14 -2.74 -5.36
CA GLN A 74 -2.11 -3.05 -6.77
C GLN A 74 -0.71 -2.81 -7.32
N ALA A 75 -0.24 -3.68 -8.21
CA ALA A 75 1.10 -3.56 -8.79
C ALA A 75 1.12 -3.93 -10.27
N LEU A 76 2.06 -3.31 -11.00
CA LEU A 76 2.47 -3.75 -12.33
C LEU A 76 3.92 -4.22 -12.23
N ILE A 77 4.18 -5.44 -12.71
CA ILE A 77 5.51 -6.07 -12.65
C ILE A 77 5.94 -6.40 -14.07
N TYR A 78 7.05 -5.81 -14.52
CA TYR A 78 7.68 -6.25 -15.76
C TYR A 78 8.56 -7.47 -15.50
N HIS A 79 8.22 -8.60 -16.12
CA HIS A 79 8.97 -9.85 -15.99
C HIS A 79 10.06 -9.93 -17.06
N PRO A 80 11.36 -9.85 -16.71
CA PRO A 80 12.42 -9.62 -17.70
C PRO A 80 12.66 -10.80 -18.65
N THR A 81 12.52 -12.04 -18.18
CA THR A 81 12.72 -13.23 -19.05
C THR A 81 11.51 -13.50 -19.95
N GLN A 82 10.30 -13.29 -19.44
CA GLN A 82 9.06 -13.45 -20.20
C GLN A 82 8.75 -12.24 -21.10
N LYS A 83 9.42 -11.09 -20.86
CA LYS A 83 9.21 -9.82 -21.54
C LYS A 83 7.74 -9.38 -21.56
N LYS A 84 7.06 -9.55 -20.42
CA LYS A 84 5.65 -9.22 -20.28
C LYS A 84 5.40 -8.44 -19.00
N VAL A 85 4.39 -7.58 -19.02
CA VAL A 85 3.87 -6.91 -17.83
C VAL A 85 2.78 -7.78 -17.21
N LEU A 86 2.84 -7.95 -15.90
CA LEU A 86 1.88 -8.65 -15.08
C LEU A 86 1.18 -7.63 -14.17
N ALA A 87 -0.09 -7.85 -13.88
CA ALA A 87 -0.85 -7.04 -12.93
C ALA A 87 -1.17 -7.86 -11.68
N ILE A 88 -0.94 -7.26 -10.51
CA ILE A 88 -1.33 -7.79 -9.20
C ILE A 88 -2.55 -7.01 -8.75
N ASN A 89 -3.67 -7.71 -8.60
CA ASN A 89 -4.89 -7.19 -8.04
C ASN A 89 -5.11 -7.81 -6.66
N ALA A 90 -4.70 -7.07 -5.63
CA ALA A 90 -5.08 -7.32 -4.25
C ALA A 90 -6.03 -6.22 -3.75
N LEU A 91 -7.07 -5.94 -4.56
CA LEU A 91 -8.20 -5.12 -4.15
C LEU A 91 -9.04 -5.92 -3.13
N GLY A 92 -9.45 -5.26 -2.07
CA GLY A 92 -10.40 -5.80 -1.11
C GLY A 92 -11.78 -5.92 -1.74
N VAL A 93 -12.57 -6.83 -1.19
CA VAL A 93 -13.98 -6.95 -1.55
C VAL A 93 -14.85 -6.58 -0.36
N ALA A 94 -16.04 -6.07 -0.64
CA ALA A 94 -17.02 -5.82 0.39
C ALA A 94 -17.38 -7.14 1.08
N PRO A 95 -17.50 -7.16 2.43
CA PRO A 95 -18.00 -8.33 3.15
C PRO A 95 -19.37 -8.76 2.60
N THR A 96 -19.68 -10.05 2.67
CA THR A 96 -20.97 -10.61 2.21
C THR A 96 -22.19 -9.92 2.84
N GLY A 97 -22.07 -9.45 4.09
CA GLY A 97 -23.12 -8.69 4.78
C GLY A 97 -23.25 -7.22 4.36
N ALA A 98 -22.32 -6.66 3.59
CA ALA A 98 -22.30 -5.26 3.20
C ALA A 98 -23.20 -5.00 1.97
N THR A 99 -24.48 -5.30 2.10
CA THR A 99 -25.46 -5.12 1.02
C THR A 99 -26.02 -3.70 0.99
N PRO A 100 -26.53 -3.22 -0.18
CA PRO A 100 -27.26 -1.95 -0.24
C PRO A 100 -28.40 -1.88 0.78
N GLU A 101 -29.14 -2.97 0.98
CA GLU A 101 -30.25 -3.07 1.93
C GLU A 101 -29.78 -2.84 3.36
N PHE A 102 -28.67 -3.45 3.78
CA PHE A 102 -28.10 -3.24 5.11
C PHE A 102 -27.82 -1.77 5.38
N PHE A 103 -27.20 -1.06 4.44
CA PHE A 103 -26.90 0.36 4.61
C PHE A 103 -28.17 1.22 4.63
N LEU A 104 -29.14 0.92 3.76
CA LEU A 104 -30.43 1.63 3.74
C LEU A 104 -31.24 1.42 5.02
N GLU A 105 -31.27 0.21 5.58
CA GLU A 105 -31.94 -0.10 6.85
C GLU A 105 -31.31 0.64 8.04
N LYS A 106 -30.00 0.92 7.98
CA LYS A 106 -29.28 1.76 8.94
C LYS A 106 -29.52 3.27 8.73
N GLY A 107 -30.34 3.66 7.76
CA GLY A 107 -30.60 5.05 7.40
C GLY A 107 -29.44 5.71 6.67
N MET A 108 -28.53 4.93 6.09
CA MET A 108 -27.35 5.44 5.37
C MET A 108 -27.63 5.45 3.87
N LYS A 109 -27.61 6.65 3.25
CA LYS A 109 -27.75 6.79 1.79
C LYS A 109 -26.52 6.26 1.04
N TYR A 110 -25.36 6.31 1.67
CA TYR A 110 -24.08 5.80 1.17
C TYR A 110 -23.34 5.12 2.31
N PRO A 111 -22.47 4.13 2.04
CA PRO A 111 -21.56 3.61 3.06
C PRO A 111 -20.77 4.74 3.73
N PRO A 112 -20.46 4.62 5.03
CA PRO A 112 -19.75 5.67 5.75
C PRO A 112 -18.31 5.82 5.25
N GLN A 113 -17.74 7.00 5.41
CA GLN A 113 -16.34 7.27 5.05
C GLN A 113 -15.34 6.62 6.01
N PHE A 114 -15.71 6.48 7.29
CA PHE A 114 -14.84 6.03 8.36
C PHE A 114 -15.48 4.92 9.19
N GLY A 115 -14.64 4.23 9.97
CA GLY A 115 -15.06 3.17 10.87
C GLY A 115 -15.16 1.81 10.18
N PRO A 116 -15.53 0.77 10.94
CA PRO A 116 -15.43 -0.61 10.50
C PRO A 116 -16.44 -1.00 9.41
N LEU A 117 -17.50 -0.20 9.23
CA LEU A 117 -18.46 -0.36 8.12
C LEU A 117 -17.92 0.14 6.78
N ALA A 118 -16.85 0.93 6.78
CA ALA A 118 -16.16 1.37 5.56
C ALA A 118 -15.12 0.36 5.08
N ALA A 119 -14.82 -0.68 5.88
CA ALA A 119 -13.75 -1.62 5.61
C ALA A 119 -14.15 -2.70 4.59
N VAL A 120 -13.21 -3.01 3.72
CA VAL A 120 -13.20 -4.17 2.82
C VAL A 120 -12.15 -5.17 3.30
N THR A 121 -12.13 -6.38 2.75
CA THR A 121 -11.08 -7.37 3.07
C THR A 121 -9.69 -6.79 2.82
N PRO A 122 -8.74 -6.81 3.79
CA PRO A 122 -7.41 -6.25 3.58
C PRO A 122 -6.63 -7.01 2.51
N GLY A 123 -6.23 -6.29 1.46
CA GLY A 123 -5.51 -6.85 0.34
C GLY A 123 -3.99 -6.67 0.41
N THR A 124 -3.48 -5.67 1.13
CA THR A 124 -2.04 -5.40 1.23
C THR A 124 -1.20 -6.60 1.70
N PRO A 125 -1.56 -7.32 2.77
CA PRO A 125 -0.77 -8.46 3.26
C PRO A 125 -0.70 -9.56 2.20
N GLY A 126 -1.85 -9.90 1.61
CA GLY A 126 -1.95 -10.89 0.55
C GLY A 126 -1.18 -10.49 -0.70
N GLY A 127 -1.31 -9.24 -1.14
CA GLY A 127 -0.60 -8.71 -2.29
C GLY A 127 0.92 -8.77 -2.11
N LEU A 128 1.42 -8.35 -0.94
CA LEU A 128 2.84 -8.43 -0.60
C LEU A 128 3.35 -9.87 -0.63
N MET A 129 2.68 -10.77 0.09
CA MET A 129 3.11 -12.17 0.18
C MET A 129 3.02 -12.89 -1.17
N THR A 130 1.99 -12.61 -1.97
CA THR A 130 1.85 -13.16 -3.33
C THR A 130 2.96 -12.67 -4.25
N MET A 131 3.25 -11.36 -4.25
CA MET A 131 4.36 -10.80 -5.04
C MET A 131 5.70 -11.43 -4.66
N LEU A 132 5.99 -11.53 -3.37
CA LEU A 132 7.23 -12.12 -2.87
C LEU A 132 7.34 -13.61 -3.21
N ALA A 133 6.26 -14.37 -3.03
CA ALA A 133 6.20 -15.79 -3.28
C ALA A 133 6.43 -16.11 -4.77
N GLU A 134 5.77 -15.37 -5.66
CA GLU A 134 5.77 -15.63 -7.11
C GLU A 134 6.96 -15.02 -7.84
N TYR A 135 7.37 -13.80 -7.47
CA TYR A 135 8.33 -13.00 -8.23
C TYR A 135 9.51 -12.48 -7.40
N GLY A 136 9.49 -12.66 -6.08
CA GLY A 136 10.61 -12.34 -5.20
C GLY A 136 11.72 -13.39 -5.24
N THR A 137 12.81 -13.10 -4.53
CA THR A 137 13.92 -14.02 -4.29
C THR A 137 14.21 -14.24 -2.80
N MET A 138 13.77 -13.33 -1.93
CA MET A 138 14.10 -13.30 -0.50
C MET A 138 13.00 -13.94 0.37
N SER A 139 13.31 -14.18 1.64
CA SER A 139 12.33 -14.62 2.64
C SER A 139 11.45 -13.46 3.12
N LEU A 140 10.32 -13.80 3.73
CA LEU A 140 9.45 -12.83 4.38
C LEU A 140 10.16 -12.10 5.52
N GLU A 141 10.97 -12.81 6.31
CA GLU A 141 11.82 -12.22 7.35
C GLU A 141 12.70 -11.09 6.80
N GLN A 142 13.38 -11.33 5.66
CA GLN A 142 14.29 -10.36 5.08
C GLN A 142 13.56 -9.09 4.61
N VAL A 143 12.43 -9.25 3.92
CA VAL A 143 11.70 -8.08 3.38
C VAL A 143 10.89 -7.34 4.44
N LEU A 144 10.45 -8.01 5.51
CA LEU A 144 9.73 -7.38 6.62
C LEU A 144 10.64 -6.79 7.69
N ALA A 145 11.93 -7.14 7.72
CA ALA A 145 12.88 -6.63 8.73
C ALA A 145 12.87 -5.09 8.88
N PRO A 146 12.84 -4.27 7.81
CA PRO A 146 12.75 -2.82 7.98
C PRO A 146 11.40 -2.37 8.59
N ALA A 147 10.30 -3.02 8.23
CA ALA A 147 8.98 -2.71 8.78
C ALA A 147 8.85 -3.12 10.26
N LEU A 148 9.49 -4.22 10.67
CA LEU A 148 9.60 -4.63 12.07
C LEU A 148 10.37 -3.61 12.91
N GLN A 149 11.51 -3.12 12.41
CA GLN A 149 12.29 -2.08 13.09
C GLN A 149 11.46 -0.81 13.28
N MET A 150 10.69 -0.42 12.27
CA MET A 150 9.79 0.72 12.40
C MET A 150 8.65 0.45 13.37
N ALA A 151 8.04 -0.74 13.36
CA ALA A 151 6.98 -1.06 14.30
C ALA A 151 7.46 -1.06 15.77
N ASP A 152 8.74 -1.36 16.01
CA ASP A 152 9.38 -1.24 17.33
C ASP A 152 9.56 0.22 17.78
N GLY A 153 9.67 1.15 16.83
CA GLY A 153 9.74 2.57 17.10
C GLY A 153 10.50 3.33 16.02
N TYR A 154 9.94 4.43 15.52
CA TYR A 154 10.67 5.37 14.66
C TYR A 154 10.31 6.83 14.98
N PRO A 155 11.21 7.80 14.69
CA PRO A 155 10.89 9.21 14.80
C PRO A 155 9.80 9.61 13.80
N ILE A 156 8.60 9.90 14.31
CA ILE A 156 7.42 10.19 13.48
C ILE A 156 7.53 11.52 12.74
N GLU A 157 7.10 11.56 11.48
CA GLU A 157 7.13 12.79 10.69
C GLU A 157 6.01 13.77 11.05
N ALA A 158 6.29 15.07 10.84
CA ALA A 158 5.35 16.13 11.15
C ALA A 158 4.03 16.05 10.37
N GLN A 159 4.02 15.45 9.17
CA GLN A 159 2.80 15.27 8.39
C GLN A 159 1.83 14.32 9.09
N LEU A 160 2.33 13.21 9.64
CA LEU A 160 1.52 12.24 10.34
C LEU A 160 0.95 12.81 11.64
N CYS A 161 1.78 13.51 12.43
CA CYS A 161 1.34 14.21 13.62
C CYS A 161 0.16 15.16 13.34
N ARG A 162 0.25 15.96 12.26
CA ARG A 162 -0.85 16.86 11.85
C ARG A 162 -2.12 16.10 11.47
N GLY A 163 -1.98 14.96 10.79
CA GLY A 163 -3.11 14.10 10.45
C GLY A 163 -3.80 13.54 11.69
N ILE A 164 -3.03 13.00 12.64
CA ILE A 164 -3.53 12.49 13.92
C ILE A 164 -4.25 13.59 14.71
N GLU A 165 -3.64 14.78 14.81
CA GLU A 165 -4.23 15.93 15.50
C GLU A 165 -5.55 16.37 14.84
N HIS A 166 -5.58 16.41 13.50
CA HIS A 166 -6.77 16.76 12.74
C HIS A 166 -7.93 15.77 12.98
N TYR A 167 -7.64 14.47 13.06
CA TYR A 167 -8.65 13.41 13.25
C TYR A 167 -8.81 12.95 14.71
N GLN A 168 -8.25 13.68 15.69
CA GLN A 168 -8.17 13.23 17.08
C GLN A 168 -9.53 12.82 17.67
N ASP A 169 -10.59 13.58 17.38
CA ASP A 169 -11.92 13.34 17.94
C ASP A 169 -12.58 12.10 17.35
N THR A 170 -12.25 11.77 16.10
CA THR A 170 -12.68 10.52 15.46
C THR A 170 -11.87 9.35 16.03
N ILE A 171 -10.55 9.49 16.13
CA ILE A 171 -9.65 8.47 16.69
C ILE A 171 -10.05 8.10 18.13
N LYS A 172 -10.49 9.07 18.95
CA LYS A 172 -10.93 8.85 20.33
C LYS A 172 -12.11 7.87 20.46
N GLN A 173 -12.91 7.74 19.42
CA GLN A 173 -14.07 6.83 19.38
C GLN A 173 -13.65 5.37 19.23
N TRP A 174 -12.43 5.10 18.74
CA TRP A 174 -11.93 3.75 18.51
C TRP A 174 -10.94 3.34 19.59
N PRO A 175 -11.27 2.35 20.44
CA PRO A 175 -10.49 2.06 21.64
C PRO A 175 -9.04 1.65 21.33
N TYR A 176 -8.83 0.83 20.29
CA TYR A 176 -7.50 0.37 19.90
C TYR A 176 -6.68 1.47 19.22
N SER A 177 -7.28 2.22 18.29
CA SER A 177 -6.60 3.33 17.60
C SER A 177 -6.18 4.41 18.58
N LYS A 178 -7.04 4.77 19.54
CA LYS A 178 -6.72 5.75 20.58
C LYS A 178 -5.45 5.40 21.35
N LYS A 179 -5.24 4.12 21.68
CA LYS A 179 -4.06 3.66 22.42
C LYS A 179 -2.75 3.85 21.63
N VAL A 180 -2.81 3.72 20.31
CA VAL A 180 -1.63 3.83 19.43
C VAL A 180 -1.38 5.28 19.01
N PHE A 181 -2.42 5.97 18.53
CA PHE A 181 -2.28 7.28 17.91
C PHE A 181 -2.33 8.45 18.89
N LEU A 182 -2.84 8.26 20.11
CA LEU A 182 -2.93 9.32 21.13
C LEU A 182 -2.11 8.95 22.38
N PRO A 183 -0.77 8.86 22.28
CA PRO A 183 0.10 8.45 23.39
C PRO A 183 0.09 9.43 24.56
N HIS A 184 -0.35 10.68 24.35
CA HIS A 184 -0.42 11.73 25.36
C HIS A 184 -1.86 12.05 25.77
N LEU A 185 -2.76 11.06 25.77
CA LEU A 185 -4.18 11.24 26.07
C LEU A 185 -4.41 12.07 27.35
N GLY A 186 -5.24 13.11 27.24
CA GLY A 186 -5.53 14.04 28.35
C GLY A 186 -4.50 15.15 28.59
N ASN A 187 -3.42 15.24 27.79
CA ASN A 187 -2.44 16.31 27.89
C ASN A 187 -2.93 17.62 27.25
N LYS A 188 -2.87 18.73 28.00
CA LYS A 188 -3.26 20.07 27.52
C LYS A 188 -2.41 20.59 26.36
N GLY A 189 -1.20 20.06 26.17
CA GLY A 189 -0.29 20.43 25.09
C GLY A 189 -0.49 19.65 23.79
N GLY A 190 -1.57 18.88 23.67
CA GLY A 190 -1.87 17.99 22.54
C GLY A 190 -1.82 16.52 22.95
N GLU A 191 -2.77 15.72 22.47
CA GLU A 191 -2.90 14.29 22.82
C GLU A 191 -2.19 13.34 21.86
N GLY A 192 -1.91 13.79 20.63
CA GLY A 192 -1.13 13.06 19.63
C GLY A 192 0.39 13.22 19.81
N PRO A 193 1.20 12.40 19.14
CA PRO A 193 2.66 12.47 19.23
C PRO A 193 3.21 13.75 18.60
N LYS A 194 4.41 14.16 19.03
CA LYS A 194 5.12 15.31 18.44
C LYS A 194 6.09 14.86 17.34
N PRO A 195 6.38 15.71 16.33
CA PRO A 195 7.34 15.37 15.29
C PRO A 195 8.71 15.00 15.90
N GLY A 196 9.27 13.86 15.47
CA GLY A 196 10.52 13.32 15.99
C GLY A 196 10.40 12.46 17.25
N GLU A 197 9.22 12.38 17.87
CA GLU A 197 8.93 11.43 18.94
C GLU A 197 8.94 9.99 18.40
N LEU A 198 9.33 9.02 19.24
CA LEU A 198 9.26 7.61 18.85
C LEU A 198 7.80 7.16 18.79
N PHE A 199 7.34 6.81 17.60
CA PHE A 199 6.03 6.20 17.36
C PHE A 199 6.16 4.68 17.30
N VAL A 200 5.52 4.00 18.25
CA VAL A 200 5.65 2.56 18.49
C VAL A 200 4.33 1.86 18.18
N GLN A 201 4.40 0.73 17.50
CA GLN A 201 3.25 -0.09 17.09
C GLN A 201 3.49 -1.56 17.49
N ALA A 202 3.45 -1.82 18.79
CA ALA A 202 3.76 -3.15 19.34
C ALA A 202 2.87 -4.27 18.79
N ASP A 203 1.56 -4.03 18.67
CA ASP A 203 0.61 -5.03 18.16
C ASP A 203 0.83 -5.32 16.65
N LEU A 204 1.28 -4.31 15.88
CA LEU A 204 1.68 -4.50 14.49
C LEU A 204 2.97 -5.33 14.42
N LYS A 205 3.96 -5.02 15.26
CA LYS A 205 5.21 -5.80 15.33
C LYS A 205 4.91 -7.28 15.62
N GLU A 206 4.07 -7.57 16.60
CA GLU A 206 3.64 -8.94 16.91
C GLU A 206 2.99 -9.61 15.70
N THR A 207 2.12 -8.89 14.97
CA THR A 207 1.47 -9.40 13.75
C THR A 207 2.52 -9.77 12.68
N LEU A 208 3.51 -8.93 12.44
CA LEU A 208 4.59 -9.20 11.48
C LEU A 208 5.47 -10.39 11.92
N GLU A 209 5.77 -10.49 13.21
CA GLU A 209 6.50 -11.63 13.80
C GLU A 209 5.72 -12.94 13.64
N LYS A 210 4.38 -12.92 13.77
CA LYS A 210 3.52 -14.09 13.52
C LYS A 210 3.61 -14.57 12.08
N LEU A 211 3.65 -13.66 11.10
CA LEU A 211 3.82 -14.02 9.69
C LEU A 211 5.18 -14.69 9.43
N ILE A 212 6.25 -14.11 9.98
CA ILE A 212 7.61 -14.67 9.86
C ILE A 212 7.70 -16.04 10.55
N ALA A 213 7.08 -16.20 11.72
CA ALA A 213 7.04 -17.47 12.42
C ALA A 213 6.33 -18.57 11.60
N ALA A 214 5.28 -18.21 10.86
CA ALA A 214 4.58 -19.15 9.97
C ALA A 214 5.46 -19.61 8.80
N GLU A 215 6.16 -18.67 8.14
CA GLU A 215 7.15 -19.01 7.11
C GLU A 215 8.24 -19.92 7.67
N SER A 216 8.84 -19.55 8.81
CA SER A 216 9.90 -20.33 9.46
C SER A 216 9.46 -21.75 9.82
N ALA A 217 8.24 -21.90 10.36
CA ALA A 217 7.68 -23.20 10.70
C ALA A 217 7.46 -24.07 9.45
N ALA A 218 6.94 -23.50 8.37
CA ALA A 218 6.73 -24.20 7.11
C ALA A 218 8.06 -24.66 6.49
N LEU A 219 9.09 -23.80 6.49
CA LEU A 219 10.44 -24.18 6.05
C LEU A 219 11.01 -25.35 6.87
N LYS A 220 10.86 -25.32 8.20
CA LYS A 220 11.28 -26.42 9.09
C LYS A 220 10.51 -27.71 8.81
N ALA A 221 9.27 -27.62 8.35
CA ALA A 221 8.45 -28.75 7.92
C ALA A 221 8.80 -29.25 6.50
N GLY A 222 9.83 -28.70 5.85
CA GLY A 222 10.33 -29.14 4.55
C GLY A 222 9.62 -28.48 3.35
N LYS A 223 8.81 -27.45 3.56
CA LYS A 223 8.23 -26.65 2.48
C LYS A 223 9.30 -25.82 1.78
N ASN A 224 9.10 -25.58 0.48
CA ASN A 224 9.95 -24.63 -0.24
C ASN A 224 9.60 -23.18 0.11
N ARG A 225 10.42 -22.20 -0.30
CA ARG A 225 10.23 -20.77 0.01
C ARG A 225 8.83 -20.26 -0.35
N LYS A 226 8.37 -20.57 -1.56
CA LYS A 226 7.06 -20.12 -2.07
C LYS A 226 5.93 -20.68 -1.20
N GLU A 227 5.94 -21.97 -0.93
CA GLU A 227 4.96 -22.62 -0.03
C GLU A 227 5.03 -22.07 1.39
N ALA A 228 6.22 -21.75 1.90
CA ALA A 228 6.39 -21.19 3.23
C ALA A 228 5.85 -19.75 3.35
N ILE A 229 6.05 -18.90 2.34
CA ILE A 229 5.43 -17.58 2.30
C ILE A 229 3.90 -17.71 2.24
N TYR A 230 3.37 -18.68 1.50
CA TYR A 230 1.92 -18.93 1.50
C TYR A 230 1.40 -19.49 2.83
N ALA A 231 2.22 -20.16 3.65
CA ALA A 231 1.82 -20.49 5.02
C ALA A 231 1.62 -19.24 5.89
N ALA A 232 2.42 -18.18 5.67
CA ALA A 232 2.19 -16.88 6.30
C ALA A 232 0.93 -16.20 5.77
N TYR A 233 0.67 -16.30 4.46
CA TYR A 233 -0.59 -15.87 3.84
C TYR A 233 -1.79 -16.55 4.51
N ASP A 234 -1.77 -17.88 4.61
CA ASP A 234 -2.84 -18.65 5.25
C ASP A 234 -3.02 -18.25 6.71
N ARG A 235 -1.94 -17.99 7.45
CA ARG A 235 -2.06 -17.50 8.83
C ARG A 235 -2.80 -16.16 8.91
N PHE A 236 -2.58 -15.26 7.94
CA PHE A 236 -3.28 -13.97 7.89
C PHE A 236 -4.77 -14.10 7.61
N TYR A 237 -5.16 -14.94 6.65
CA TYR A 237 -6.55 -15.03 6.14
C TYR A 237 -7.38 -16.16 6.78
N ARG A 238 -6.74 -17.16 7.38
CA ARG A 238 -7.38 -18.38 7.93
C ARG A 238 -6.91 -18.73 9.34
N GLY A 239 -5.94 -18.01 9.89
CA GLY A 239 -5.33 -18.30 11.19
C GLY A 239 -5.75 -17.33 12.31
N ASP A 240 -4.92 -17.27 13.34
CA ASP A 240 -5.12 -16.44 14.53
C ASP A 240 -5.18 -14.94 14.23
N ILE A 241 -4.51 -14.48 13.17
CA ILE A 241 -4.60 -13.08 12.72
C ILE A 241 -5.98 -12.78 12.12
N ALA A 242 -6.54 -13.70 11.33
CA ALA A 242 -7.87 -13.58 10.76
C ALA A 242 -8.95 -13.53 11.86
N GLU A 243 -8.83 -14.44 12.84
CA GLU A 243 -9.73 -14.49 13.99
C GLU A 243 -9.74 -13.16 14.77
N GLU A 244 -8.56 -12.61 15.05
CA GLU A 244 -8.43 -11.34 15.78
C GLU A 244 -8.95 -10.15 14.95
N LEU A 245 -8.72 -10.14 13.63
CA LEU A 245 -9.26 -9.13 12.73
C LEU A 245 -10.79 -9.14 12.74
N VAL A 246 -11.39 -10.31 12.57
CA VAL A 246 -12.85 -10.50 12.55
C VAL A 246 -13.43 -10.09 13.90
N ARG A 247 -12.86 -10.57 15.00
CA ARG A 247 -13.28 -10.22 16.37
C ARG A 247 -13.24 -8.71 16.58
N GLY A 248 -12.10 -8.06 16.31
CA GLY A 248 -11.89 -6.63 16.50
C GLY A 248 -12.75 -5.75 15.60
N THR A 249 -13.02 -6.20 14.38
CA THR A 249 -13.89 -5.49 13.43
C THR A 249 -15.35 -5.58 13.85
N GLN A 250 -15.84 -6.78 14.19
CA GLN A 250 -17.24 -7.01 14.53
C GLN A 250 -17.65 -6.39 15.87
N GLU A 251 -16.76 -6.37 16.87
CA GLU A 251 -17.08 -5.70 18.14
C GLU A 251 -17.30 -4.18 17.98
N GLN A 252 -16.72 -3.58 16.93
CA GLN A 252 -16.90 -2.17 16.58
C GLN A 252 -18.07 -1.98 15.59
N GLY A 253 -18.77 -3.05 15.21
CA GLY A 253 -19.93 -3.03 14.32
C GLY A 253 -19.61 -3.23 12.84
N GLY A 254 -18.41 -3.69 12.49
CA GLY A 254 -18.06 -4.08 11.12
C GLY A 254 -18.63 -5.43 10.70
N LEU A 255 -18.46 -5.75 9.42
CA LEU A 255 -19.15 -6.87 8.76
C LEU A 255 -18.25 -8.01 8.30
N ILE A 256 -16.92 -7.84 8.31
CA ILE A 256 -15.98 -8.86 7.87
C ILE A 256 -16.16 -10.12 8.73
N THR A 257 -16.32 -11.27 8.07
CA THR A 257 -16.37 -12.60 8.68
C THR A 257 -15.14 -13.42 8.31
N MET A 258 -14.94 -14.55 9.00
CA MET A 258 -13.90 -15.52 8.63
C MET A 258 -14.11 -16.08 7.22
N GLU A 259 -15.37 -16.26 6.81
CA GLU A 259 -15.69 -16.75 5.46
C GLU A 259 -15.35 -15.71 4.39
N ASP A 260 -15.59 -14.42 4.65
CA ASP A 260 -15.18 -13.34 3.74
C ASP A 260 -13.66 -13.30 3.53
N LEU A 261 -12.88 -13.57 4.59
CA LEU A 261 -11.41 -13.64 4.51
C LEU A 261 -10.94 -14.90 3.78
N ASP A 262 -11.54 -16.06 4.08
CA ASP A 262 -11.17 -17.35 3.48
C ASP A 262 -11.45 -17.41 1.97
N GLN A 263 -12.53 -16.78 1.52
CA GLN A 263 -12.95 -16.76 0.11
C GLN A 263 -12.26 -15.67 -0.72
N TRP A 264 -11.54 -14.76 -0.08
CA TRP A 264 -10.77 -13.73 -0.78
C TRP A 264 -9.41 -14.27 -1.25
N GLN A 265 -8.95 -13.80 -2.41
CA GLN A 265 -7.63 -14.11 -2.93
C GLN A 265 -7.07 -12.98 -3.79
N VAL A 266 -5.74 -12.98 -3.97
CA VAL A 266 -5.06 -12.09 -4.91
C VAL A 266 -5.21 -12.64 -6.33
N TYR A 267 -5.51 -11.76 -7.29
CA TYR A 267 -5.52 -12.10 -8.70
C TYR A 267 -4.24 -11.62 -9.39
N ILE A 268 -3.60 -12.52 -10.13
CA ILE A 268 -2.52 -12.19 -11.06
C ILE A 268 -3.15 -12.19 -12.46
N GLU A 269 -3.24 -11.01 -13.05
CA GLU A 269 -4.01 -10.80 -14.27
C GLU A 269 -3.17 -10.17 -15.39
N GLU A 270 -3.69 -10.25 -16.60
CA GLU A 270 -3.13 -9.51 -17.73
C GLU A 270 -3.51 -8.02 -17.62
N PRO A 271 -2.55 -7.10 -17.69
CA PRO A 271 -2.84 -5.67 -17.71
C PRO A 271 -3.52 -5.26 -19.01
N VAL A 272 -4.24 -4.15 -18.99
CA VAL A 272 -4.67 -3.46 -20.20
C VAL A 272 -3.57 -2.51 -20.68
N MET A 273 -3.44 -2.36 -22.00
CA MET A 273 -2.43 -1.46 -22.58
C MET A 273 -2.98 -0.62 -23.72
N THR A 274 -2.28 0.48 -23.99
CA THR A 274 -2.33 1.18 -25.27
C THR A 274 -0.92 1.59 -25.70
N THR A 275 -0.77 2.07 -26.93
CA THR A 275 0.46 2.71 -27.41
C THR A 275 0.21 4.21 -27.54
N TYR A 276 1.19 5.03 -27.14
CA TYR A 276 1.16 6.47 -27.38
C TYR A 276 2.56 6.96 -27.75
N LYS A 277 2.72 7.50 -28.97
CA LYS A 277 4.04 7.94 -29.51
C LYS A 277 5.12 6.86 -29.37
N ASP A 278 4.82 5.64 -29.81
CA ASP A 278 5.70 4.45 -29.75
C ASP A 278 6.03 3.94 -28.33
N ILE A 279 5.33 4.44 -27.30
CA ILE A 279 5.49 3.97 -25.91
C ILE A 279 4.29 3.08 -25.55
N GLU A 280 4.56 1.86 -25.11
CA GLU A 280 3.55 1.01 -24.49
C GLU A 280 3.22 1.50 -23.07
N VAL A 281 1.95 1.80 -22.82
CA VAL A 281 1.46 2.25 -21.52
C VAL A 281 0.53 1.20 -20.94
N TYR A 282 0.94 0.61 -19.83
CA TYR A 282 0.21 -0.45 -19.14
C TYR A 282 -0.53 0.07 -17.92
N LYS A 283 -1.76 -0.41 -17.70
CA LYS A 283 -2.57 -0.17 -16.51
C LYS A 283 -3.21 -1.48 -16.03
N LEU A 284 -3.56 -1.54 -14.75
CA LEU A 284 -4.45 -2.57 -14.22
C LEU A 284 -5.82 -2.48 -14.91
N ASN A 285 -6.59 -3.58 -14.83
CA ASN A 285 -7.87 -3.72 -15.51
C ASN A 285 -9.00 -2.88 -14.85
N THR A 286 -10.26 -3.14 -15.21
CA THR A 286 -11.44 -2.28 -14.98
C THR A 286 -11.85 -2.02 -13.53
N TRP A 287 -11.28 -2.73 -12.56
CA TRP A 287 -11.57 -2.55 -11.12
C TRP A 287 -10.94 -1.29 -10.53
N VAL A 288 -10.02 -0.66 -11.27
CA VAL A 288 -9.42 0.62 -10.93
C VAL A 288 -9.68 1.64 -12.04
N GLN A 289 -9.50 2.92 -11.74
CA GLN A 289 -9.65 4.01 -12.72
C GLN A 289 -8.52 4.05 -13.78
N GLY A 290 -7.52 3.16 -13.70
CA GLY A 290 -6.37 3.12 -14.58
C GLY A 290 -6.69 3.18 -16.09
N PRO A 291 -7.68 2.43 -16.61
CA PRO A 291 -8.05 2.45 -18.03
C PRO A 291 -8.49 3.82 -18.56
N VAL A 292 -8.99 4.72 -17.71
CA VAL A 292 -9.37 6.09 -18.13
C VAL A 292 -8.17 6.86 -18.66
N MET A 293 -6.96 6.62 -18.12
CA MET A 293 -5.72 7.20 -18.65
C MET A 293 -5.43 6.69 -20.06
N LEU A 294 -5.66 5.41 -20.33
CA LEU A 294 -5.44 4.84 -21.67
C LEU A 294 -6.43 5.42 -22.68
N GLN A 295 -7.69 5.58 -22.29
CA GLN A 295 -8.70 6.26 -23.11
C GLN A 295 -8.28 7.70 -23.42
N ALA A 296 -7.76 8.43 -22.42
CA ALA A 296 -7.28 9.80 -22.61
C ALA A 296 -6.09 9.86 -23.58
N LEU A 297 -5.13 8.95 -23.48
CA LEU A 297 -4.01 8.86 -24.43
C LEU A 297 -4.49 8.61 -25.86
N ASN A 298 -5.44 7.70 -26.05
CA ASN A 298 -6.00 7.39 -27.37
C ASN A 298 -6.77 8.58 -27.97
N MET A 299 -7.46 9.36 -27.14
CA MET A 299 -8.07 10.61 -27.60
C MET A 299 -7.01 11.64 -28.01
N MET A 300 -5.96 11.81 -27.19
CA MET A 300 -4.86 12.76 -27.44
C MET A 300 -4.01 12.40 -28.66
N GLU A 301 -3.91 11.13 -29.04
CA GLU A 301 -3.14 10.68 -30.20
C GLU A 301 -3.56 11.35 -31.52
N ASN A 302 -4.80 11.85 -31.59
CA ASN A 302 -5.34 12.55 -32.75
C ASN A 302 -5.00 14.05 -32.79
N PHE A 303 -4.24 14.56 -31.81
CA PHE A 303 -3.89 15.97 -31.69
C PHE A 303 -2.38 16.19 -31.74
N ASP A 304 -1.94 17.25 -32.43
CA ASP A 304 -0.54 17.68 -32.34
C ASP A 304 -0.30 18.39 -31.01
N MET A 305 0.22 17.66 -30.03
CA MET A 305 0.53 18.23 -28.72
C MET A 305 1.75 19.18 -28.75
N ASN A 306 2.54 19.22 -29.83
CA ASN A 306 3.71 20.10 -29.93
C ASN A 306 3.32 21.57 -30.19
N CYS A 307 2.07 21.84 -30.59
CA CYS A 307 1.58 23.21 -30.80
C CYS A 307 0.96 23.85 -29.54
N MET A 308 0.97 23.15 -28.39
CA MET A 308 0.34 23.60 -27.13
C MET A 308 1.33 24.11 -26.07
N SER A 309 2.59 24.33 -26.44
CA SER A 309 3.66 24.86 -25.57
C SER A 309 4.03 26.30 -25.88
#